data_AF-A0AAF3EXI4-F1
#
_entry.id   AF-A0AAF3EXI4-F1
#
_cell.length_a   1.000
_cell.length_b   1.000
_cell.length_c   1.000
_cell.angle_alpha   90.00
_cell.angle_beta   90.00
_cell.angle_gamma   90.00
#
_symmetry.space_group_name_H-M   'P 1'
#
loop_
_entity.id
_entity.type
_entity.pdbx_description
1 polymer ?
#
loop_
_entity_poly.entity_id
_entity_poly.type
_entity_poly.pdbx_seq_one_letter_code
_entity_poly.pdbx_strand_id
1 'polypeptide(L)'
;MLFLLALLPIVSAYPQYPRFPPSNGGFQGGFPAPSGFGGPMGQGGPMGQGGPMGQGGPMGMGGMGGVPPVPKELPPGFESVLPTDKLEELRSIHESTTLSNEDKHDRIDKLLTALPIEILDRLPINPALDKLPDDVKQQIKTITRDRSIDWRSKMQRVQQYIQSLPESIKRLLPPPPPPGFEYLPEDAKAALKAIQENAALGFRERYYKIKEVMDRLPADIRAKLPPPPPPPPMF
;
A
#
# COMPACT_ATOMS: atom_id res chain seq x y z
N MET A 1 12.10 2.76 17.71
CA MET A 1 11.30 3.53 16.72
C MET A 1 11.46 3.07 15.27
N LEU A 2 12.22 2.01 14.98
CA LEU A 2 12.31 1.46 13.62
C LEU A 2 11.10 0.58 13.23
N PHE A 3 10.29 0.16 14.22
CA PHE A 3 9.10 -0.66 14.00
C PHE A 3 7.94 0.08 13.29
N LEU A 4 7.80 1.39 13.49
CA LEU A 4 6.75 2.18 12.81
C LEU A 4 6.95 2.24 11.28
N LEU A 5 8.16 1.92 10.80
CA LEU A 5 8.46 1.82 9.38
C LEU A 5 8.00 0.50 8.76
N ALA A 6 7.66 -0.51 9.57
CA ALA A 6 7.00 -1.74 9.09
C ALA A 6 5.57 -1.45 8.62
N LEU A 7 5.04 -0.29 9.00
CA LEU A 7 3.67 0.12 8.75
C LEU A 7 3.57 1.13 7.63
N LEU A 8 4.66 1.76 7.19
CA LEU A 8 4.59 2.61 6.01
C LEU A 8 4.04 1.78 4.84
N PRO A 9 2.87 2.13 4.28
CA PRO A 9 2.68 1.81 2.88
C PRO A 9 3.78 2.62 2.21
N ILE A 10 4.82 1.94 1.73
CA ILE A 10 5.75 2.54 0.80
C ILE A 10 4.85 2.83 -0.39
N VAL A 11 4.25 4.02 -0.47
CA VAL A 11 3.49 4.43 -1.64
C VAL A 11 4.52 5.05 -2.55
N SER A 12 5.04 4.26 -3.48
CA SER A 12 5.69 4.80 -4.65
C SER A 12 4.78 4.51 -5.83
N ALA A 13 4.40 5.58 -6.52
CA ALA A 13 3.70 5.52 -7.79
C ALA A 13 4.41 4.50 -8.69
N TYR A 14 3.69 3.46 -9.10
CA TYR A 14 4.17 2.55 -10.13
C TYR A 14 4.59 3.40 -11.35
N PRO A 15 5.83 3.30 -11.87
CA PRO A 15 6.01 3.57 -13.27
C PRO A 15 5.05 2.62 -14.00
N GLN A 16 4.19 3.21 -14.82
CA GLN A 16 3.32 2.53 -15.77
C GLN A 16 4.01 1.26 -16.26
N TYR A 17 3.33 0.11 -16.13
CA TYR A 17 3.73 -1.12 -16.81
C TYR A 17 4.18 -0.76 -18.23
N PRO A 18 5.29 -1.33 -18.74
CA PRO A 18 5.70 -1.07 -20.11
C PRO A 18 4.49 -1.32 -21.01
N ARG A 19 4.00 -0.26 -21.66
CA ARG A 19 3.09 -0.38 -22.80
C ARG A 19 3.75 -1.41 -23.70
N PHE A 20 3.07 -2.53 -23.91
CA PHE A 20 3.39 -3.38 -25.05
C PHE A 20 3.45 -2.45 -26.26
N PRO A 21 4.56 -2.43 -27.03
CA PRO A 21 4.59 -1.67 -28.25
C PRO A 21 3.41 -2.15 -29.11
N PRO A 22 2.68 -1.24 -29.80
CA PRO A 22 1.72 -1.69 -30.79
C PRO A 22 2.49 -2.58 -31.78
N SER A 23 2.01 -3.82 -31.95
CA SER A 23 2.53 -4.74 -32.95
C SER A 23 2.43 -4.06 -34.32
N ASN A 24 3.52 -3.45 -34.76
CA ASN A 24 3.74 -3.04 -36.13
C ASN A 24 4.14 -4.31 -36.90
N GLY A 25 3.14 -5.15 -37.18
CA GLY A 25 3.26 -6.33 -38.02
C GLY A 25 2.37 -6.13 -39.23
N GLY A 26 2.92 -5.54 -40.29
CA GLY A 26 2.25 -5.46 -41.57
C GLY A 26 1.97 -6.86 -42.11
N PHE A 27 0.70 -7.12 -42.43
CA PHE A 27 0.33 -8.10 -43.43
C PHE A 27 -0.51 -7.39 -44.48
N GLN A 28 0.12 -7.17 -45.64
CA GLN A 28 -0.56 -6.91 -46.89
C GLN A 28 -1.42 -8.13 -47.23
N GLY A 29 -2.68 -7.90 -47.54
CA GLY A 29 -3.60 -8.90 -48.06
C GLY A 29 -4.87 -8.19 -48.51
N GLY A 30 -4.82 -7.58 -49.70
CA GLY A 30 -5.98 -6.97 -50.32
C GLY A 30 -7.01 -8.02 -50.74
N PHE A 31 -8.27 -7.62 -50.83
CA PHE A 31 -9.23 -7.80 -51.95
C PHE A 31 -10.62 -7.26 -51.49
N PRO A 32 -11.53 -6.92 -52.42
CA PRO A 32 -12.21 -5.63 -52.42
C PRO A 32 -13.65 -5.65 -51.88
N ALA A 33 -14.17 -4.44 -51.67
CA ALA A 33 -15.56 -4.15 -51.35
C ALA A 33 -16.55 -4.67 -52.42
N PRO A 34 -17.83 -4.78 -52.03
CA PRO A 34 -18.90 -4.39 -52.92
C PRO A 34 -19.77 -3.28 -52.30
N SER A 35 -20.02 -2.27 -53.12
CA SER A 35 -21.00 -1.20 -52.94
C SER A 35 -22.43 -1.75 -52.85
N GLY A 36 -23.31 -1.08 -52.10
CA GLY A 36 -24.75 -1.34 -52.20
C GLY A 36 -25.67 -0.61 -51.21
N PHE A 37 -26.14 0.57 -51.63
CA PHE A 37 -27.51 1.10 -51.45
C PHE A 37 -28.12 1.42 -50.06
N GLY A 38 -28.30 2.73 -49.81
CA GLY A 38 -29.65 3.34 -49.74
C GLY A 38 -30.28 3.62 -48.36
N GLY A 39 -30.52 4.90 -48.04
CA GLY A 39 -31.53 5.31 -47.04
C GLY A 39 -31.31 6.69 -46.40
N PRO A 40 -32.29 7.63 -46.38
CA PRO A 40 -32.05 9.05 -46.14
C PRO A 40 -32.31 9.53 -44.70
N MET A 41 -31.88 10.78 -44.47
CA MET A 41 -32.04 11.62 -43.29
C MET A 41 -33.45 11.59 -42.67
N GLY A 42 -33.48 11.39 -41.34
CA GLY A 42 -34.62 11.69 -40.47
C GLY A 42 -34.32 12.88 -39.56
N GLN A 43 -35.16 13.91 -39.66
CA GLN A 43 -35.18 15.14 -38.89
C GLN A 43 -35.51 14.92 -37.40
N GLY A 44 -34.95 15.79 -36.55
CA GLY A 44 -35.73 16.48 -35.51
C GLY A 44 -35.79 15.86 -34.11
N GLY A 45 -35.08 16.48 -33.16
CA GLY A 45 -35.33 16.34 -31.72
C GLY A 45 -34.48 17.33 -30.91
N PRO A 46 -35.08 18.21 -30.08
CA PRO A 46 -34.40 19.37 -29.49
C PRO A 46 -33.46 19.01 -28.33
N MET A 47 -32.37 19.76 -28.23
CA MET A 47 -31.48 19.76 -27.05
C MET A 47 -32.29 20.18 -25.82
N GLY A 48 -32.54 19.21 -24.94
CA GLY A 48 -33.10 19.44 -23.62
C GLY A 48 -32.11 20.21 -22.74
N GLN A 49 -32.49 21.44 -22.46
CA GLN A 49 -32.23 22.25 -21.27
C GLN A 49 -31.15 21.73 -20.30
N GLY A 50 -30.07 22.53 -20.20
CA GLY A 50 -29.17 22.51 -19.06
C GLY A 50 -29.92 22.84 -17.77
N GLY A 51 -30.02 21.83 -16.89
CA GLY A 51 -30.28 22.03 -15.48
C GLY A 51 -29.01 22.47 -14.75
N PRO A 52 -29.13 23.23 -13.65
CA PRO A 52 -28.00 23.85 -12.99
C PRO A 52 -27.06 22.79 -12.38
N MET A 53 -25.76 23.03 -12.54
CA MET A 53 -24.72 22.38 -11.77
C MET A 53 -25.07 22.52 -10.29
N GLY A 54 -25.60 21.43 -9.72
CA GLY A 54 -25.76 21.28 -8.28
C GLY A 54 -24.41 21.53 -7.63
N GLN A 55 -24.44 22.46 -6.69
CA GLN A 55 -23.34 22.88 -5.82
C GLN A 55 -22.31 21.77 -5.63
N GLY A 56 -21.06 22.09 -5.98
CA GLY A 56 -19.92 21.28 -5.64
C GLY A 56 -19.89 21.02 -4.14
N GLY A 57 -20.30 19.81 -3.76
CA GLY A 57 -19.71 19.16 -2.61
C GLY A 57 -18.20 19.08 -2.86
N PRO A 58 -17.36 19.24 -1.83
CA PRO A 58 -15.92 19.25 -2.02
C PRO A 58 -15.54 17.99 -2.77
N MET A 59 -14.87 18.16 -3.91
CA MET A 59 -14.13 17.07 -4.54
C MET A 59 -13.18 16.54 -3.47
N GLY A 60 -13.62 15.50 -2.78
CA GLY A 60 -12.79 14.76 -1.85
C GLY A 60 -11.58 14.31 -2.63
N MET A 61 -10.42 14.82 -2.25
CA MET A 61 -9.12 14.39 -2.74
C MET A 61 -8.99 12.88 -2.52
N GLY A 62 -9.47 12.07 -3.46
CA GLY A 62 -9.43 10.60 -3.44
C GLY A 62 -8.05 10.04 -3.76
N GLY A 63 -7.00 10.66 -3.23
CA GLY A 63 -5.60 10.31 -3.48
C GLY A 63 -4.74 10.17 -2.23
N MET A 64 -5.32 10.21 -1.02
CA MET A 64 -4.61 9.94 0.22
C MET A 64 -4.95 8.54 0.71
N GLY A 65 -4.07 7.58 0.42
CA GLY A 65 -4.06 6.30 1.14
C GLY A 65 -4.03 6.61 2.64
N GLY A 66 -5.03 6.09 3.37
CA GLY A 66 -5.18 6.36 4.80
C GLY A 66 -3.96 5.91 5.62
N VAL A 67 -3.83 6.47 6.82
CA VAL A 67 -2.78 6.05 7.77
C VAL A 67 -2.92 4.53 8.00
N PRO A 68 -1.84 3.75 7.81
CA PRO A 68 -1.86 2.30 7.94
C PRO A 68 -2.37 1.88 9.33
N PRO A 69 -3.17 0.80 9.43
CA PRO A 69 -3.59 0.29 10.72
C PRO A 69 -2.39 -0.16 11.55
N VAL A 70 -2.45 0.07 12.85
CA VAL A 70 -1.47 -0.47 13.81
C VAL A 70 -1.76 -1.98 13.97
N PRO A 71 -0.74 -2.86 13.91
CA PRO A 71 -0.91 -4.29 14.13
C PRO A 71 -1.50 -4.57 15.50
N LYS A 72 -2.38 -5.57 15.59
CA LYS A 72 -2.97 -5.97 16.87
C LYS A 72 -1.92 -6.55 17.83
N GLU A 73 -0.94 -7.27 17.28
CA GLU A 73 0.11 -7.90 18.06
C GLU A 73 1.27 -6.94 18.33
N LEU A 74 1.89 -7.11 19.50
CA LEU A 74 3.14 -6.43 19.81
C LEU A 74 4.27 -6.97 18.92
N PRO A 75 5.24 -6.13 18.56
CA PRO A 75 6.40 -6.58 17.81
C PRO A 75 7.18 -7.65 18.59
N PRO A 76 7.73 -8.68 17.91
CA PRO A 76 8.62 -9.63 18.56
C PRO A 76 9.82 -8.90 19.17
N GLY A 77 10.16 -9.25 20.42
CA GLY A 77 11.28 -8.68 21.16
C GLY A 77 10.99 -7.42 21.97
N PHE A 78 9.86 -6.72 21.76
CA PHE A 78 9.52 -5.52 22.53
C PHE A 78 9.25 -5.82 24.01
N GLU A 79 8.63 -6.96 24.30
CA GLU A 79 8.32 -7.42 25.67
C GLU A 79 9.56 -7.59 26.55
N SER A 80 10.72 -7.90 25.93
CA SER A 80 11.98 -8.12 26.65
C SER A 80 12.78 -6.83 26.93
N VAL A 81 12.37 -5.72 26.31
CA VAL A 81 13.12 -4.46 26.32
C VAL A 81 12.35 -3.34 27.01
N LEU A 82 11.03 -3.29 26.80
CA LEU A 82 10.20 -2.23 27.36
C LEU A 82 9.87 -2.50 28.84
N PRO A 83 9.83 -1.47 29.69
CA PRO A 83 9.31 -1.56 31.05
C PRO A 83 7.85 -2.04 31.06
N THR A 84 7.45 -2.79 32.11
CA THR A 84 6.11 -3.39 32.22
C THR A 84 4.99 -2.35 32.10
N ASP A 85 5.13 -1.19 32.74
CA ASP A 85 4.15 -0.10 32.68
C ASP A 85 3.98 0.43 31.24
N LYS A 86 5.08 0.54 30.49
CA LYS A 86 5.07 0.98 29.09
C LYS A 86 4.56 -0.08 28.14
N LEU A 87 4.74 -1.35 28.46
CA LEU A 87 4.14 -2.46 27.71
C LEU A 87 2.62 -2.47 27.85
N GLU A 88 2.09 -2.30 29.06
CA GLU A 88 0.64 -2.23 29.28
C GLU A 88 0.01 -1.02 28.59
N GLU A 89 0.67 0.13 28.63
CA GLU A 89 0.25 1.34 27.90
C GLU A 89 0.26 1.10 26.38
N LEU A 90 1.31 0.45 25.85
CA LEU A 90 1.42 0.11 24.43
C LEU A 90 0.31 -0.87 23.98
N ARG A 91 0.04 -1.92 24.77
CA ARG A 91 -1.07 -2.86 24.50
C ARG A 91 -2.42 -2.15 24.48
N SER A 92 -2.66 -1.26 25.45
CA SER A 92 -3.90 -0.49 25.53
C SER A 92 -4.14 0.38 24.29
N ILE A 93 -3.08 0.95 23.71
CA ILE A 93 -3.18 1.71 22.45
C ILE A 93 -3.52 0.79 21.27
N HIS A 94 -2.88 -0.38 21.18
CA HIS A 94 -3.13 -1.35 20.11
C HIS A 94 -4.58 -1.87 20.15
N GLU A 95 -5.06 -2.25 21.33
CA GLU A 95 -6.39 -2.83 21.58
C GLU A 95 -7.53 -1.81 21.51
N SER A 96 -7.24 -0.51 21.65
CA SER A 96 -8.26 0.52 21.61
C SER A 96 -9.08 0.49 20.32
N THR A 97 -10.39 0.37 20.45
CA THR A 97 -11.34 0.44 19.33
C THR A 97 -11.85 1.86 19.07
N THR A 98 -11.51 2.81 19.95
CA THR A 98 -11.99 4.19 19.91
C THR A 98 -10.99 5.15 19.27
N LEU A 99 -9.70 4.81 19.25
CA LEU A 99 -8.67 5.62 18.63
C LEU A 99 -8.63 5.39 17.11
N SER A 100 -8.53 6.49 16.36
CA SER A 100 -8.19 6.41 14.95
C SER A 100 -6.77 5.84 14.78
N ASN A 101 -6.45 5.31 13.60
CA ASN A 101 -5.09 4.80 13.36
C ASN A 101 -4.03 5.89 13.54
N GLU A 102 -4.31 7.12 13.10
CA GLU A 102 -3.42 8.27 13.27
C GLU A 102 -3.18 8.57 14.76
N ASP A 103 -4.23 8.60 15.58
CA ASP A 103 -4.10 8.80 17.03
C ASP A 103 -3.29 7.68 17.70
N LYS A 104 -3.44 6.43 17.24
CA LYS A 104 -2.65 5.31 17.75
C LYS A 104 -1.17 5.51 17.45
N HIS A 105 -0.80 5.83 16.21
CA HIS A 105 0.58 6.09 15.84
C HIS A 105 1.19 7.24 16.62
N ASP A 106 0.45 8.34 16.76
CA ASP A 106 0.88 9.51 17.54
C ASP A 106 1.12 9.18 19.01
N ARG A 107 0.23 8.39 19.64
CA ARG A 107 0.40 7.98 21.04
C ARG A 107 1.57 7.02 21.20
N ILE A 108 1.75 6.07 20.28
CA ILE A 108 2.90 5.15 20.28
C ILE A 108 4.20 5.94 20.10
N ASP A 109 4.24 6.91 19.18
CA ASP A 109 5.40 7.76 18.95
C ASP A 109 5.78 8.55 20.21
N LYS A 110 4.80 9.15 20.89
CA LYS A 110 5.01 9.87 22.16
C LYS A 110 5.51 8.94 23.26
N LEU A 111 4.89 7.78 23.42
CA LEU A 111 5.30 6.76 24.39
C LEU A 111 6.75 6.35 24.17
N LEU A 112 7.11 6.03 22.92
CA LEU A 112 8.48 5.62 22.59
C LEU A 112 9.49 6.77 22.71
N THR A 113 9.11 7.99 22.31
CA THR A 113 9.99 9.17 22.39
C THR A 113 10.33 9.54 23.83
N ALA A 114 9.42 9.27 24.78
CA ALA A 114 9.63 9.48 26.20
C ALA A 114 10.58 8.47 26.85
N LEU A 115 10.90 7.35 26.19
CA LEU A 115 11.81 6.34 26.74
C LEU A 115 13.26 6.83 26.83
N PRO A 116 14.04 6.35 27.82
CA PRO A 116 15.49 6.52 27.86
C PRO A 116 16.17 5.98 26.61
N ILE A 117 17.28 6.60 26.22
CA ILE A 117 17.97 6.26 24.97
C ILE A 117 18.54 4.83 24.98
N GLU A 118 18.91 4.35 26.17
CA GLU A 118 19.41 3.00 26.43
C GLU A 118 18.35 1.94 26.11
N ILE A 119 17.08 2.23 26.43
CA ILE A 119 15.95 1.36 26.09
C ILE A 119 15.70 1.41 24.58
N LEU A 120 15.73 2.62 24.00
CA LEU A 120 15.53 2.82 22.58
C LEU A 120 16.59 2.14 21.71
N ASP A 121 17.82 2.00 22.19
CA ASP A 121 18.93 1.32 21.49
C ASP A 121 18.83 -0.21 21.54
N ARG A 122 18.15 -0.75 22.55
CA ARG A 122 17.91 -2.19 22.67
C ARG A 122 16.68 -2.66 21.89
N LEU A 123 15.84 -1.75 21.41
CA LEU A 123 14.66 -2.11 20.62
C LEU A 123 15.10 -2.81 19.32
N PRO A 124 14.43 -3.93 18.96
CA PRO A 124 14.77 -4.66 17.75
C PRO A 124 14.57 -3.78 16.51
N ILE A 125 15.47 -3.94 15.55
CA ILE A 125 15.37 -3.32 14.23
C ILE A 125 14.25 -4.04 13.48
N ASN A 126 13.50 -3.28 12.67
CA ASN A 126 12.50 -3.86 11.80
C ASN A 126 13.19 -4.77 10.77
N PRO A 127 12.79 -6.05 10.64
CA PRO A 127 13.38 -6.98 9.68
C PRO A 127 13.39 -6.47 8.22
N ALA A 128 12.42 -5.62 7.87
CA ALA A 128 12.38 -4.98 6.55
C ALA A 128 13.59 -4.08 6.24
N LEU A 129 14.32 -3.65 7.28
CA LEU A 129 15.48 -2.77 7.18
C LEU A 129 16.80 -3.52 7.31
N ASP A 130 16.79 -4.83 7.60
CA ASP A 130 18.00 -5.61 7.89
C ASP A 130 19.01 -5.57 6.74
N LYS A 131 18.49 -5.60 5.51
CA LYS A 131 19.29 -5.64 4.27
C LYS A 131 19.86 -4.28 3.88
N LEU A 132 19.45 -3.19 4.52
CA LEU A 132 19.95 -1.87 4.17
C LEU A 132 21.42 -1.71 4.59
N PRO A 133 22.16 -0.79 3.95
CA PRO A 133 23.46 -0.33 4.46
C PRO A 133 23.33 0.34 5.84
N ASP A 134 24.38 0.26 6.66
CA ASP A 134 24.34 0.78 8.04
C ASP A 134 24.18 2.30 8.12
N ASP A 135 24.76 3.04 7.17
CA ASP A 135 24.58 4.50 7.06
C ASP A 135 23.12 4.86 6.81
N VAL A 136 22.42 4.09 5.96
CA VAL A 136 21.00 4.26 5.69
C VAL A 136 20.16 3.96 6.94
N LYS A 137 20.46 2.86 7.65
CA LYS A 137 19.79 2.52 8.92
C LYS A 137 19.99 3.62 9.96
N GLN A 138 21.21 4.15 10.07
CA GLN A 138 21.54 5.22 11.01
C GLN A 138 20.76 6.50 10.68
N GLN A 139 20.67 6.89 9.40
CA GLN A 139 19.94 8.09 9.03
C GLN A 139 18.44 7.97 9.29
N ILE A 140 17.86 6.81 9.00
CA ILE A 140 16.47 6.50 9.35
C ILE A 140 16.27 6.55 10.88
N LYS A 141 17.22 6.00 11.64
CA LYS A 141 17.21 6.01 13.11
C LYS A 141 17.29 7.45 13.66
N THR A 142 18.09 8.32 13.05
CA THR A 142 18.18 9.74 13.41
C THR A 142 16.85 10.45 13.19
N ILE A 143 16.25 10.33 12.01
CA ILE A 143 14.96 10.97 11.69
C ILE A 143 13.87 10.49 12.66
N THR A 144 13.80 9.18 12.89
CA THR A 144 12.75 8.61 13.75
C THR A 144 12.95 8.97 15.23
N ARG A 145 14.18 9.22 15.70
CA ARG A 145 14.46 9.63 17.09
C ARG A 145 14.37 11.14 17.34
N ASP A 146 14.13 11.93 16.29
CA ASP A 146 14.03 13.38 16.40
C ASP A 146 12.85 13.76 17.31
N ARG A 147 13.16 14.27 18.52
CA ARG A 147 12.15 14.65 19.51
C ARG A 147 11.48 16.00 19.20
N SER A 148 11.96 16.72 18.19
CA SER A 148 11.47 18.06 17.83
C SER A 148 10.29 18.05 16.87
N ILE A 149 9.96 16.87 16.31
CA ILE A 149 8.91 16.72 15.31
C ILE A 149 7.93 15.61 15.70
N ASP A 150 6.70 15.73 15.21
CA ASP A 150 5.63 14.76 15.38
C ASP A 150 5.81 13.54 14.46
N TRP A 151 5.04 12.48 14.74
CA TRP A 151 5.08 11.23 14.01
C TRP A 151 4.89 11.43 12.49
N ARG A 152 3.92 12.26 12.09
CA ARG A 152 3.61 12.47 10.67
C ARG A 152 4.79 13.11 9.94
N SER A 153 5.40 14.13 10.55
CA SER A 153 6.61 14.75 10.03
C SER A 153 7.79 13.79 9.97
N LYS A 154 7.97 12.91 10.97
CA LYS A 154 9.01 11.86 10.94
C LYS A 154 8.81 10.94 9.75
N MET A 155 7.59 10.43 9.56
CA MET A 155 7.26 9.53 8.46
C MET A 155 7.47 10.19 7.10
N GLN A 156 7.08 11.46 6.96
CA GLN A 156 7.31 12.23 5.73
C GLN A 156 8.81 12.40 5.44
N ARG A 157 9.62 12.73 6.46
CA ARG A 157 11.08 12.86 6.29
C ARG A 157 11.74 11.52 5.95
N VAL A 158 11.34 10.42 6.59
CA VAL A 158 11.84 9.09 6.25
C VAL A 158 11.48 8.73 4.81
N GLN A 159 10.25 9.00 4.38
CA GLN A 159 9.82 8.77 3.00
C GLN A 159 10.64 9.59 2.00
N GLN A 160 10.83 10.89 2.24
CA GLN A 160 11.67 11.74 1.40
C GLN A 160 13.11 11.24 1.31
N TYR A 161 13.67 10.78 2.44
CA TYR A 161 14.99 10.18 2.47
C TYR A 161 15.05 8.87 1.66
N ILE A 162 14.09 7.96 1.84
CA ILE A 162 14.02 6.71 1.06
C ILE A 162 13.89 7.00 -0.43
N GLN A 163 13.10 7.99 -0.83
CA GLN A 163 12.92 8.38 -2.22
C GLN A 163 14.20 8.94 -2.85
N SER A 164 15.07 9.60 -2.07
CA SER A 164 16.34 10.11 -2.54
C SER A 164 17.44 9.05 -2.62
N LEU A 165 17.23 7.85 -2.05
CA LEU A 165 18.19 6.76 -2.13
C LEU A 165 18.37 6.25 -3.57
N PRO A 166 19.58 5.77 -3.93
CA PRO A 166 19.81 5.07 -5.18
C PRO A 166 18.87 3.88 -5.38
N GLU A 167 18.55 3.57 -6.65
CA GLU A 167 17.68 2.46 -7.01
C GLU A 167 18.20 1.10 -6.52
N SER A 168 19.53 0.92 -6.48
CA SER A 168 20.16 -0.29 -5.93
C SER A 168 19.81 -0.52 -4.45
N ILE A 169 19.68 0.54 -3.66
CA ILE A 169 19.32 0.47 -2.24
C ILE A 169 17.82 0.31 -2.07
N LYS A 170 17.01 1.06 -2.85
CA LYS A 170 15.54 0.93 -2.79
C LYS A 170 15.06 -0.48 -3.08
N ARG A 171 15.74 -1.23 -3.94
CA ARG A 171 15.45 -2.66 -4.23
C ARG A 171 15.65 -3.60 -3.03
N LEU A 172 16.34 -3.16 -1.98
CA LEU A 172 16.52 -3.93 -0.75
C LEU A 172 15.33 -3.77 0.21
N LEU A 173 14.50 -2.74 0.01
CA LEU A 173 13.27 -2.53 0.75
C LEU A 173 12.16 -3.44 0.22
N PRO A 174 11.19 -3.82 1.06
CA PRO A 174 10.01 -4.53 0.59
C PRO A 174 9.26 -3.68 -0.45
N PRO A 175 8.66 -4.31 -1.48
CA PRO A 175 7.89 -3.58 -2.46
C PRO A 175 6.67 -2.90 -1.83
N PRO A 176 6.19 -1.81 -2.45
CA PRO A 176 4.96 -1.15 -2.05
C PRO A 176 3.79 -2.14 -2.06
N PRO A 177 2.85 -2.09 -1.08
CA PRO A 177 1.59 -2.80 -1.20
C PRO A 177 0.87 -2.43 -2.50
N PRO A 178 0.21 -3.38 -3.19
CA PRO A 178 -0.58 -3.07 -4.38
C PRO A 178 -1.70 -2.06 -4.06
N PRO A 179 -2.15 -1.26 -5.05
CA PRO A 179 -3.30 -0.37 -4.86
C PRO A 179 -4.53 -1.14 -4.37
N GLY A 180 -5.24 -0.58 -3.39
CA GLY A 180 -6.45 -1.17 -2.83
C GLY A 180 -6.20 -2.24 -1.77
N PHE A 181 -4.95 -2.61 -1.50
CA PHE A 181 -4.59 -3.55 -0.44
C PHE A 181 -5.02 -3.04 0.95
N GLU A 182 -5.15 -1.73 1.12
CA GLU A 182 -5.68 -1.06 2.32
C GLU A 182 -7.13 -1.44 2.65
N TYR A 183 -7.95 -1.78 1.65
CA TYR A 183 -9.36 -2.15 1.84
C TYR A 183 -9.55 -3.62 2.22
N LEU A 184 -8.49 -4.42 2.15
CA LEU A 184 -8.59 -5.85 2.43
C LEU A 184 -8.84 -6.08 3.94
N PRO A 185 -9.74 -7.01 4.28
CA PRO A 185 -9.85 -7.54 5.63
C PRO A 185 -8.52 -8.14 6.11
N GLU A 186 -8.26 -8.08 7.42
CA GLU A 186 -6.99 -8.56 7.99
C GLU A 186 -6.75 -10.06 7.76
N ASP A 187 -7.82 -10.87 7.76
CA ASP A 187 -7.77 -12.30 7.43
C ASP A 187 -7.37 -12.51 5.96
N ALA A 188 -7.89 -11.69 5.04
CA ALA A 188 -7.49 -11.74 3.63
C ALA A 188 -6.02 -11.32 3.44
N LYS A 189 -5.56 -10.26 4.11
CA LYS A 189 -4.15 -9.84 4.10
C LYS A 189 -3.23 -10.95 4.61
N ALA A 190 -3.59 -11.58 5.72
CA ALA A 190 -2.84 -12.69 6.31
C ALA A 190 -2.77 -13.89 5.34
N ALA A 191 -3.88 -14.24 4.69
CA ALA A 191 -3.90 -15.31 3.69
C ALA A 191 -3.02 -15.00 2.49
N LEU A 192 -3.07 -13.78 1.95
CA LEU A 192 -2.22 -13.34 0.85
C LEU A 192 -0.73 -13.37 1.22
N LYS A 193 -0.38 -12.91 2.43
CA LYS A 193 0.99 -12.97 2.95
C LYS A 193 1.48 -14.43 3.05
N ALA A 194 0.66 -15.33 3.59
CA ALA A 194 1.01 -16.75 3.67
C ALA A 194 1.25 -17.39 2.29
N ILE A 195 0.47 -17.00 1.27
CA ILE A 195 0.68 -17.46 -0.11
C ILE A 195 2.00 -16.93 -0.69
N GLN A 196 2.36 -15.68 -0.36
CA GLN A 196 3.60 -15.06 -0.82
C GLN A 196 4.84 -15.67 -0.13
N GLU A 197 4.77 -15.96 1.15
CA GLU A 197 5.89 -16.51 1.94
C GLU A 197 6.10 -18.01 1.71
N ASN A 198 5.10 -18.74 1.20
CA ASN A 198 5.21 -20.17 0.97
C ASN A 198 6.14 -20.48 -0.21
N ALA A 199 7.40 -20.79 0.06
CA ALA A 199 8.42 -21.11 -0.94
C ALA A 199 8.09 -22.35 -1.80
N ALA A 200 7.23 -23.26 -1.32
CA ALA A 200 6.86 -24.46 -2.06
C ALA A 200 5.90 -24.19 -3.23
N LEU A 201 5.22 -23.04 -3.25
CA LEU A 201 4.27 -22.72 -4.31
C LEU A 201 4.95 -22.20 -5.57
N GLY A 202 4.61 -22.79 -6.71
CA GLY A 202 4.93 -22.25 -8.03
C GLY A 202 4.10 -21.00 -8.36
N PHE A 203 4.50 -20.23 -9.37
CA PHE A 203 3.80 -19.02 -9.80
C PHE A 203 2.30 -19.26 -10.08
N ARG A 204 1.99 -20.34 -10.81
CA ARG A 204 0.61 -20.71 -11.18
C ARG A 204 -0.24 -21.04 -9.96
N GLU A 205 0.29 -21.79 -9.01
CA GLU A 205 -0.43 -22.16 -7.79
C GLU A 205 -0.69 -20.94 -6.91
N ARG A 206 0.31 -20.05 -6.78
CA ARG A 206 0.13 -18.77 -6.07
C ARG A 206 -0.98 -17.95 -6.70
N TYR A 207 -1.02 -17.85 -8.04
CA TYR A 207 -2.09 -17.13 -8.74
C TYR A 207 -3.48 -17.64 -8.34
N TYR A 208 -3.72 -18.95 -8.41
CA TYR A 208 -5.04 -19.50 -8.10
C TYR A 208 -5.39 -19.38 -6.61
N LYS A 209 -4.42 -19.53 -5.70
CA LYS A 209 -4.67 -19.31 -4.27
C LYS A 209 -4.97 -17.84 -3.96
N ILE A 210 -4.27 -16.90 -4.59
CA ILE A 210 -4.58 -15.47 -4.47
C ILE A 210 -5.98 -15.22 -5.01
N LYS A 211 -6.31 -15.76 -6.17
CA LYS A 211 -7.65 -15.63 -6.77
C LYS A 211 -8.74 -16.16 -5.81
N GLU A 212 -8.53 -17.31 -5.18
CA GLU A 212 -9.47 -17.88 -4.21
C GLU A 212 -9.71 -16.95 -3.01
N VAL A 213 -8.65 -16.31 -2.49
CA VAL A 213 -8.78 -15.30 -1.43
C VAL A 213 -9.59 -14.10 -1.93
N MET A 214 -9.28 -13.60 -3.13
CA MET A 214 -9.94 -12.42 -3.70
C MET A 214 -11.42 -12.67 -4.05
N ASP A 215 -11.77 -13.88 -4.49
CA ASP A 215 -13.14 -14.27 -4.82
C ASP A 215 -14.04 -14.38 -3.58
N ARG A 216 -13.46 -14.66 -2.41
CA ARG A 216 -14.16 -14.74 -1.12
C ARG A 216 -14.46 -13.37 -0.50
N LEU A 217 -13.85 -12.31 -1.02
CA LEU A 217 -14.05 -10.97 -0.49
C LEU A 217 -15.50 -10.48 -0.71
N PRO A 218 -16.07 -9.72 0.24
CA PRO A 218 -17.33 -9.02 0.06
C PRO A 218 -17.35 -8.16 -1.21
N ALA A 219 -18.51 -8.07 -1.86
CA ALA A 219 -18.66 -7.38 -3.15
C ALA A 219 -18.28 -5.88 -3.08
N ASP A 220 -18.57 -5.22 -1.96
CA ASP A 220 -18.23 -3.82 -1.69
C ASP A 220 -16.72 -3.60 -1.54
N ILE A 221 -15.98 -4.60 -1.05
CA ILE A 221 -14.52 -4.57 -1.01
C ILE A 221 -13.94 -4.84 -2.39
N ARG A 222 -14.44 -5.88 -3.09
CA ARG A 222 -13.98 -6.22 -4.45
C ARG A 222 -14.12 -5.06 -5.44
N ALA A 223 -15.17 -4.25 -5.31
CA ALA A 223 -15.38 -3.07 -6.14
C ALA A 223 -14.32 -1.97 -5.96
N LYS A 224 -13.57 -1.98 -4.84
CA LYS A 224 -12.49 -1.02 -4.53
C LYS A 224 -11.11 -1.51 -4.99
N LEU A 225 -11.01 -2.76 -5.42
CA LEU A 225 -9.75 -3.38 -5.83
C LEU A 225 -9.51 -3.18 -7.33
N PRO A 226 -8.24 -3.12 -7.75
CA PRO A 226 -7.92 -3.13 -9.18
C PRO A 226 -8.43 -4.42 -9.84
N PRO A 227 -8.68 -4.41 -11.16
CA PRO A 227 -9.08 -5.60 -11.89
C PRO A 227 -8.03 -6.71 -11.70
N PRO A 228 -8.46 -7.98 -11.55
CA PRO A 228 -7.53 -9.07 -11.34
C PRO A 228 -6.63 -9.25 -12.57
N PRO A 229 -5.36 -9.64 -12.38
CA PRO A 229 -4.48 -9.96 -13.49
C PRO A 229 -5.04 -11.14 -14.30
N PRO A 230 -4.78 -11.17 -15.63
CA PRO A 230 -5.24 -12.28 -16.47
C PRO A 230 -4.67 -13.61 -15.98
N PRO A 231 -5.37 -14.73 -16.23
CA PRO A 231 -4.89 -16.04 -15.83
C PRO A 231 -3.55 -16.36 -16.49
N PRO A 232 -2.64 -17.07 -15.80
CA PRO A 232 -1.38 -17.50 -16.37
C PRO A 232 -1.63 -18.39 -17.60
N PRO A 233 -0.77 -18.31 -18.63
CA PRO A 233 -0.91 -19.13 -19.83
C PRO A 233 -0.85 -20.63 -19.50
N MET A 234 -1.58 -21.42 -20.27
CA MET A 234 -1.67 -22.88 -20.13
C MET A 234 -0.56 -23.56 -20.92
N PHE A 235 0.71 -23.37 -20.56
CA PHE A 235 1.83 -24.07 -21.19
C PHE A 235 2.85 -24.50 -20.14
#